data_AF-A0A1V9XX50-F1
#
_entry.id   AF-A0A1V9XX50-F1
#
_cell.length_a   1.000
_cell.length_b   1.000
_cell.length_c   1.000
_cell.angle_alpha   90.00
_cell.angle_beta   90.00
_cell.angle_gamma   90.00
#
_symmetry.space_group_name_H-M   'P 1'
#
loop_
_entity.id
_entity.type
_entity.pdbx_description
1 polymer ?
#
loop_
_entity_poly.entity_id
_entity_poly.type
_entity_poly.pdbx_seq_one_letter_code
_entity_poly.pdbx_strand_id
1 'polypeptide(L)'
;MLDTAAQATVNRMPLPSPEALSATREHATREATSPLLAFGGGLLLIVLVVAVLLKIYAVVTEGRYVCKRDLTGKVVIVTGSNTGLGKTTARALAACGAKVILACRNLKKAETARDEIIAATNNQDVICMELDLASFRSVRQFAKRIYSTQQRLDILINNAGLLTPPQHETTEDGHEVSIQSNHLGHFLLTNLLLDLLKKSEPSRIVVVGSCGQWFGNMNPEQPLDFERYQFPLFNYCSTKVLNMLFTVELAKRLKGSGVTVNCGHPGFVHSDFATTDSSIQAWLFTKILKLYGKSPEVGAMTSVYLATSDDIKVSGRYFADCRPAMAPIWATRDSKAAKLWEVSENMTELNSHRITPEVLSC
;
A
#
# COMPACT_ATOMS: atom_id res chain seq x y z
N MET A 1 -91.57 -22.44 -36.47
CA MET A 1 -91.11 -21.87 -37.74
C MET A 1 -90.16 -20.73 -37.44
N LEU A 2 -88.98 -20.81 -38.05
CA LEU A 2 -88.04 -19.74 -38.41
C LEU A 2 -87.12 -19.13 -37.34
N ASP A 3 -85.91 -19.69 -37.36
CA ASP A 3 -84.57 -19.10 -37.26
C ASP A 3 -84.45 -17.58 -37.50
N THR A 4 -83.51 -16.95 -36.80
CA THR A 4 -82.33 -16.33 -37.45
C THR A 4 -81.25 -15.95 -36.43
N ALA A 5 -80.08 -16.56 -36.60
CA ALA A 5 -78.84 -16.24 -35.89
C ALA A 5 -78.16 -15.02 -36.54
N ALA A 6 -77.79 -14.03 -35.74
CA ALA A 6 -77.00 -12.89 -36.19
C ALA A 6 -75.51 -13.26 -36.24
N GLN A 7 -74.95 -13.37 -37.45
CA GLN A 7 -73.53 -13.53 -37.71
C GLN A 7 -72.81 -12.17 -37.61
N ALA A 8 -71.87 -12.06 -36.67
CA ALA A 8 -70.93 -10.94 -36.60
C ALA A 8 -69.88 -11.06 -37.73
N THR A 9 -69.86 -10.08 -38.65
CA THR A 9 -68.87 -9.99 -39.73
C THR A 9 -67.58 -9.40 -39.16
N VAL A 10 -66.58 -10.23 -38.91
CA VAL A 10 -65.23 -9.78 -38.56
C VAL A 10 -64.52 -9.32 -39.83
N ASN A 11 -64.39 -8.01 -40.00
CA ASN A 11 -63.52 -7.41 -41.03
C ASN A 11 -62.07 -7.81 -40.75
N ARG A 12 -61.52 -8.75 -41.53
CA ARG A 12 -60.08 -9.08 -41.48
C ARG A 12 -59.30 -8.02 -42.25
N MET A 13 -58.53 -7.20 -41.53
CA MET A 13 -57.50 -6.36 -42.15
C MET A 13 -56.52 -7.25 -42.95
N PRO A 14 -56.13 -6.86 -44.17
CA PRO A 14 -55.14 -7.59 -44.94
C PRO A 14 -53.79 -7.58 -44.20
N LEU A 15 -53.16 -8.76 -44.11
CA LEU A 15 -51.84 -8.91 -43.50
C LEU A 15 -50.80 -8.12 -44.31
N PRO A 16 -49.87 -7.40 -43.66
CA PRO A 16 -48.84 -6.65 -44.35
C PRO A 16 -47.95 -7.58 -45.18
N SER A 17 -47.49 -7.09 -46.33
CA SER A 17 -46.62 -7.87 -47.22
C SER A 17 -45.30 -8.24 -46.53
N PRO A 18 -44.65 -9.35 -46.91
CA PRO A 18 -43.35 -9.74 -46.35
C PRO A 18 -42.28 -8.64 -46.45
N GLU A 19 -42.32 -7.82 -47.49
CA GLU A 19 -41.42 -6.67 -47.70
C GLU A 19 -41.70 -5.52 -46.73
N ALA A 20 -42.97 -5.26 -46.39
CA ALA A 20 -43.33 -4.26 -45.39
C ALA A 20 -42.87 -4.69 -43.98
N LEU A 21 -42.92 -6.00 -43.69
CA LEU A 21 -42.44 -6.59 -42.44
C LEU A 21 -40.90 -6.59 -42.34
N SER A 22 -40.18 -6.79 -43.45
CA SER A 22 -38.71 -6.70 -43.44
C SER A 22 -38.22 -5.26 -43.30
N ALA A 23 -38.84 -4.31 -44.00
CA ALA A 23 -38.51 -2.89 -43.93
C ALA A 23 -38.76 -2.32 -42.53
N THR A 24 -39.87 -2.67 -41.88
CA THR A 24 -40.15 -2.26 -40.49
C THR A 24 -39.18 -2.88 -39.49
N ARG A 25 -38.71 -4.11 -39.72
CA ARG A 25 -37.70 -4.78 -38.87
C ARG A 25 -36.31 -4.17 -39.03
N GLU A 26 -35.90 -3.79 -40.24
CA GLU A 26 -34.66 -3.03 -40.48
C GLU A 26 -34.73 -1.61 -39.90
N HIS A 27 -35.86 -0.94 -40.01
CA HIS A 27 -36.06 0.39 -39.42
C HIS A 27 -36.00 0.34 -37.89
N ALA A 28 -36.69 -0.63 -37.26
CA ALA A 28 -36.68 -0.81 -35.82
C ALA A 28 -35.30 -1.20 -35.27
N THR A 29 -34.51 -1.99 -36.01
CA THR A 29 -33.13 -2.33 -35.61
C THR A 29 -32.17 -1.16 -35.78
N ARG A 30 -32.32 -0.31 -36.80
CA ARG A 30 -31.55 0.95 -36.94
C ARG A 30 -31.92 1.99 -35.88
N GLU A 31 -33.20 2.13 -35.54
CA GLU A 31 -33.65 3.03 -34.46
C GLU A 31 -33.26 2.54 -33.06
N ALA A 32 -33.15 1.23 -32.82
CA ALA A 32 -32.69 0.70 -31.53
C ALA A 32 -31.16 0.74 -31.37
N THR A 33 -30.40 0.67 -32.46
CA THR A 33 -28.91 0.68 -32.41
C THR A 33 -28.32 2.08 -32.27
N SER A 34 -28.97 3.12 -32.80
CA SER A 34 -28.46 4.50 -32.73
C SER A 34 -28.41 5.12 -31.32
N PRO A 35 -29.39 4.91 -30.40
CA PRO A 35 -29.33 5.43 -29.04
C PRO A 35 -28.34 4.61 -28.21
N LEU A 36 -28.32 3.27 -28.35
CA LEU A 36 -27.39 2.39 -27.62
C LEU A 36 -25.92 2.71 -27.94
N LEU A 37 -25.59 2.98 -29.21
CA LEU A 37 -24.25 3.43 -29.62
C LEU A 37 -23.94 4.86 -29.15
N ALA A 38 -24.91 5.78 -29.17
CA ALA A 38 -24.74 7.15 -28.68
C ALA A 38 -24.57 7.21 -27.15
N PHE A 39 -25.34 6.42 -26.38
CA PHE A 39 -25.19 6.28 -24.93
C PHE A 39 -23.85 5.59 -24.57
N GLY A 40 -23.46 4.55 -25.31
CA GLY A 40 -22.16 3.90 -25.13
C GLY A 40 -20.97 4.82 -25.45
N GLY A 41 -21.06 5.61 -26.53
CA GLY A 41 -20.05 6.59 -26.91
C GLY A 41 -19.95 7.76 -25.92
N GLY A 42 -21.08 8.26 -25.43
CA GLY A 42 -21.13 9.30 -24.40
C GLY A 42 -20.52 8.84 -23.07
N LEU A 43 -20.85 7.62 -22.63
CA LEU A 43 -20.27 7.03 -21.41
C LEU A 43 -18.76 6.81 -21.55
N LEU A 44 -18.30 6.30 -22.70
CA LEU A 44 -16.87 6.12 -22.98
C LEU A 44 -16.12 7.47 -22.97
N LEU A 45 -16.69 8.51 -23.57
CA LEU A 45 -16.12 9.85 -23.57
C LEU A 45 -16.02 10.42 -22.14
N ILE A 46 -17.06 10.25 -21.32
CA ILE A 46 -17.05 10.67 -19.92
C ILE A 46 -15.95 9.94 -19.14
N VAL A 47 -15.83 8.62 -19.30
CA VAL A 47 -14.77 7.83 -18.65
C VAL A 47 -13.38 8.31 -19.08
N LEU A 48 -13.18 8.59 -20.37
CA LEU A 48 -11.92 9.12 -20.88
C LEU A 48 -11.60 10.52 -20.32
N VAL A 49 -12.58 11.43 -20.29
CA VAL A 49 -12.42 12.77 -19.73
C VAL A 49 -12.08 12.70 -18.24
N VAL A 50 -12.81 11.89 -17.46
CA VAL A 50 -12.52 11.67 -16.04
C VAL A 50 -11.11 11.11 -15.85
N ALA A 51 -10.70 10.13 -16.65
CA ALA A 51 -9.36 9.55 -16.57
C ALA A 51 -8.25 10.57 -16.90
N VAL A 52 -8.46 11.43 -17.91
CA VAL A 52 -7.53 12.51 -18.25
C VAL A 52 -7.46 13.54 -17.13
N LEU A 53 -8.60 13.97 -16.57
CA LEU A 53 -8.65 14.89 -15.44
C LEU A 53 -7.95 14.31 -14.21
N LEU A 54 -8.14 13.02 -13.91
CA LEU A 54 -7.42 12.33 -12.84
C LEU A 54 -5.91 12.29 -13.09
N LYS A 55 -5.47 12.08 -14.35
CA LYS A 55 -4.04 12.14 -14.69
C LYS A 55 -3.47 13.54 -14.51
N ILE A 56 -4.16 14.56 -15.00
CA ILE A 56 -3.76 15.98 -14.84
C ILE A 56 -3.67 16.30 -13.35
N TYR A 57 -4.70 15.95 -12.57
CA TYR A 57 -4.69 16.11 -11.12
C TYR A 57 -3.47 15.43 -10.50
N ALA A 58 -3.20 14.16 -10.82
CA ALA A 58 -2.08 13.40 -10.26
C ALA A 58 -0.70 14.02 -10.58
N VAL A 59 -0.54 14.63 -11.77
CA VAL A 59 0.69 15.30 -12.20
C VAL A 59 0.82 16.68 -11.55
N VAL A 60 -0.24 17.48 -11.52
CA VAL A 60 -0.23 18.84 -10.94
C VAL A 60 -0.08 18.81 -9.42
N THR A 61 -0.61 17.76 -8.77
CA THR A 61 -0.53 17.58 -7.32
C THR A 61 0.72 16.84 -6.86
N GLU A 62 1.58 16.43 -7.79
CA GLU A 62 2.79 15.67 -7.53
C GLU A 62 3.76 16.43 -6.63
N GLY A 63 4.01 15.89 -5.43
CA GLY A 63 4.98 16.44 -4.52
C GLY A 63 6.39 16.09 -4.96
N ARG A 64 7.20 17.10 -5.22
CA ARG A 64 8.61 16.92 -5.56
C ARG A 64 9.49 17.21 -4.36
N TYR A 65 10.31 16.24 -3.99
CA TYR A 65 11.29 16.40 -2.94
C TYR A 65 12.58 15.66 -3.27
N VAL A 66 13.69 16.32 -2.98
CA VAL A 66 15.03 15.74 -3.04
C VAL A 66 15.62 15.92 -1.66
N CYS A 67 16.22 14.87 -1.12
CA CYS A 67 16.92 14.95 0.15
C CYS A 67 18.10 15.94 0.00
N LYS A 68 18.07 17.02 0.79
CA LYS A 68 19.10 18.06 0.82
C LYS A 68 20.06 17.91 2.00
N ARG A 69 19.79 16.93 2.87
CA ARG A 69 20.48 16.73 4.13
C ARG A 69 21.63 15.75 3.94
N ASP A 70 22.78 16.07 4.52
CA ASP A 70 23.87 15.11 4.66
C ASP A 70 23.52 14.10 5.76
N LEU A 71 23.45 12.82 5.38
CA LEU A 71 23.18 11.68 6.23
C LEU A 71 24.44 10.85 6.50
N THR A 72 25.63 11.38 6.23
CA THR A 72 26.89 10.73 6.58
C THR A 72 26.92 10.35 8.06
N GLY A 73 27.27 9.10 8.34
CA GLY A 73 27.28 8.54 9.69
C GLY A 73 25.90 8.20 10.28
N LYS A 74 24.81 8.37 9.50
CA LYS A 74 23.45 7.95 9.88
C LYS A 74 23.17 6.54 9.37
N VAL A 75 22.46 5.76 10.18
CA VAL A 75 22.06 4.38 9.84
C VAL A 75 20.58 4.34 9.52
N VAL A 76 20.26 3.77 8.37
CA VAL A 76 18.90 3.70 7.82
C VAL A 76 18.56 2.25 7.52
N ILE A 77 17.37 1.81 7.92
CA ILE A 77 16.80 0.52 7.50
C ILE A 77 15.61 0.79 6.58
N VAL A 78 15.59 0.12 5.42
CA VAL A 78 14.43 0.13 4.50
C VAL A 78 13.99 -1.30 4.25
N THR A 79 12.79 -1.65 4.72
CA THR A 79 12.20 -2.98 4.49
C THR A 79 11.70 -3.12 3.05
N GLY A 80 11.92 -4.28 2.42
CA GLY A 80 11.45 -4.56 1.05
C GLY A 80 12.07 -3.63 0.00
N SER A 81 13.39 -3.45 0.07
CA SER A 81 14.15 -2.47 -0.72
C SER A 81 14.96 -3.06 -1.87
N ASN A 82 14.67 -4.29 -2.28
CA ASN A 82 15.28 -4.94 -3.44
C ASN A 82 14.63 -4.54 -4.78
N THR A 83 13.41 -4.03 -4.79
CA THR A 83 12.70 -3.59 -6.01
C THR A 83 11.83 -2.35 -5.76
N GLY A 84 11.31 -1.78 -6.86
CA GLY A 84 10.26 -0.75 -6.83
C GLY A 84 10.53 0.42 -5.89
N LEU A 85 9.49 0.82 -5.16
CA LEU A 85 9.48 1.97 -4.25
C LEU A 85 10.56 1.89 -3.17
N GLY A 86 10.76 0.72 -2.57
CA GLY A 86 11.74 0.52 -1.51
C GLY A 86 13.17 0.70 -2.02
N LYS A 87 13.50 0.14 -3.18
CA LYS A 87 14.81 0.32 -3.83
C LYS A 87 15.08 1.80 -4.13
N THR A 88 14.09 2.50 -4.67
CA THR A 88 14.24 3.92 -5.01
C THR A 88 14.36 4.80 -3.77
N THR A 89 13.64 4.48 -2.69
CA THR A 89 13.78 5.14 -1.39
C THR A 89 15.18 4.92 -0.81
N ALA A 90 15.67 3.67 -0.82
CA ALA A 90 17.01 3.32 -0.37
C ALA A 90 18.09 4.06 -1.17
N ARG A 91 17.95 4.12 -2.50
CA ARG A 91 18.85 4.87 -3.40
C ARG A 91 18.91 6.34 -3.06
N ALA A 92 17.77 6.98 -2.82
CA ALA A 92 17.71 8.40 -2.49
C ALA A 92 18.37 8.70 -1.13
N LEU A 93 18.24 7.81 -0.14
CA LEU A 93 18.88 7.97 1.16
C LEU A 93 20.40 7.68 1.08
N ALA A 94 20.81 6.70 0.28
CA ALA A 94 22.22 6.44 0.00
C ALA A 94 22.89 7.60 -0.74
N ALA A 95 22.20 8.24 -1.69
CA ALA A 95 22.68 9.44 -2.39
C ALA A 95 22.92 10.64 -1.44
N CYS A 96 22.30 10.62 -0.26
CA CYS A 96 22.54 11.59 0.81
C CYS A 96 23.65 11.17 1.79
N GLY A 97 24.39 10.09 1.51
CA GLY A 97 25.51 9.64 2.36
C GLY A 97 25.12 8.71 3.52
N ALA A 98 23.85 8.30 3.61
CA ALA A 98 23.43 7.37 4.66
C ALA A 98 24.07 5.99 4.51
N LYS A 99 24.34 5.31 5.63
CA LYS A 99 24.51 3.86 5.63
C LYS A 99 23.14 3.19 5.53
N VAL A 100 22.86 2.54 4.42
CA VAL A 100 21.54 1.97 4.12
C VAL A 100 21.55 0.45 4.21
N ILE A 101 20.71 -0.08 5.09
CA ILE A 101 20.46 -1.51 5.27
C ILE A 101 19.24 -1.89 4.44
N LEU A 102 19.49 -2.67 3.39
CA LEU A 102 18.46 -3.27 2.56
C LEU A 102 17.92 -4.53 3.26
N ALA A 103 16.79 -4.39 3.97
CA ALA A 103 16.18 -5.48 4.72
C ALA A 103 15.17 -6.23 3.84
N CYS A 104 15.57 -7.38 3.30
CA CYS A 104 14.82 -8.09 2.27
C CYS A 104 14.81 -9.60 2.51
N ARG A 105 13.70 -10.27 2.16
CA ARG A 105 13.59 -11.73 2.21
C ARG A 105 14.55 -12.44 1.25
N ASN A 106 14.68 -11.94 0.02
CA ASN A 106 15.56 -12.54 -0.99
C ASN A 106 16.89 -11.78 -1.05
N LEU A 107 17.91 -12.32 -0.37
CA LEU A 107 19.24 -11.71 -0.31
C LEU A 107 19.89 -11.54 -1.68
N LYS A 108 19.78 -12.52 -2.58
CA LYS A 108 20.37 -12.44 -3.92
C LYS A 108 19.82 -11.25 -4.72
N LYS A 109 18.49 -11.02 -4.68
CA LYS A 109 17.88 -9.85 -5.31
C LYS A 109 18.27 -8.55 -4.60
N ALA A 110 18.45 -8.58 -3.28
CA ALA A 110 18.91 -7.42 -2.53
C ALA A 110 20.35 -7.05 -2.88
N GLU A 111 21.24 -8.02 -3.09
CA GLU A 111 22.63 -7.80 -3.51
C GLU A 111 22.70 -7.15 -4.89
N THR A 112 21.88 -7.61 -5.85
CA THR A 112 21.77 -6.93 -7.15
C THR A 112 21.31 -5.48 -6.97
N ALA A 113 20.28 -5.24 -6.14
CA ALA A 113 19.81 -3.89 -5.87
C ALA A 113 20.86 -3.02 -5.16
N ARG A 114 21.64 -3.60 -4.24
CA ARG A 114 22.77 -2.92 -3.60
C ARG A 114 23.77 -2.46 -4.65
N ASP A 115 24.21 -3.35 -5.53
CA ASP A 115 25.24 -3.03 -6.53
C ASP A 115 24.77 -1.93 -7.48
N GLU A 116 23.50 -1.96 -7.88
CA GLU A 116 22.86 -0.87 -8.65
C GLU A 116 22.84 0.47 -7.88
N ILE A 117 22.50 0.44 -6.58
CA ILE A 117 22.48 1.65 -5.75
C ILE A 117 23.89 2.21 -5.57
N ILE A 118 24.87 1.36 -5.27
CA ILE A 118 26.27 1.76 -5.12
C ILE A 118 26.76 2.40 -6.42
N ALA A 119 26.52 1.76 -7.57
CA ALA A 119 26.90 2.31 -8.87
C ALA A 119 26.23 3.67 -9.17
N ALA A 120 24.97 3.84 -8.78
CA ALA A 120 24.22 5.07 -9.03
C ALA A 120 24.54 6.22 -8.07
N THR A 121 25.08 5.94 -6.89
CA THR A 121 25.26 6.93 -5.81
C THR A 121 26.72 7.12 -5.39
N ASN A 122 27.61 6.23 -5.81
CA ASN A 122 29.00 6.11 -5.36
C ASN A 122 29.16 5.92 -3.84
N ASN A 123 28.08 5.60 -3.12
CA ASN A 123 28.09 5.33 -1.70
C ASN A 123 28.27 3.83 -1.45
N GLN A 124 29.37 3.44 -0.80
CA GLN A 124 29.69 2.04 -0.51
C GLN A 124 28.98 1.49 0.74
N ASP A 125 28.37 2.35 1.55
CA ASP A 125 27.72 1.98 2.81
C ASP A 125 26.30 1.43 2.61
N VAL A 126 26.13 0.56 1.61
CA VAL A 126 24.86 -0.13 1.32
C VAL A 126 25.03 -1.61 1.63
N ILE A 127 24.30 -2.13 2.61
CA ILE A 127 24.44 -3.51 3.07
C ILE A 127 23.11 -4.27 2.99
N CYS A 128 23.17 -5.55 2.66
CA CYS A 128 21.99 -6.41 2.60
C CYS A 128 21.86 -7.22 3.89
N MET A 129 20.64 -7.32 4.40
CA MET A 129 20.32 -8.17 5.54
C MET A 129 19.00 -8.88 5.29
N GLU A 130 18.95 -10.15 5.68
CA GLU A 130 17.75 -10.97 5.50
C GLU A 130 16.68 -10.56 6.49
N LEU A 131 15.47 -10.31 5.98
CA LEU A 131 14.29 -10.04 6.79
C LEU A 131 13.06 -10.59 6.06
N ASP A 132 12.44 -11.60 6.65
CA ASP A 132 11.09 -12.04 6.29
C ASP A 132 10.09 -11.54 7.34
N LEU A 133 9.19 -10.66 6.93
CA LEU A 133 8.15 -10.12 7.81
C LEU A 133 7.01 -11.12 8.04
N ALA A 134 6.93 -12.19 7.24
CA ALA A 134 6.00 -13.31 7.41
C ALA A 134 6.53 -14.38 8.39
N SER A 135 7.64 -14.11 9.09
CA SER A 135 8.22 -14.98 10.12
C SER A 135 8.70 -14.15 11.32
N PHE A 136 8.06 -14.30 12.49
CA PHE A 136 8.49 -13.59 13.70
C PHE A 136 9.89 -14.03 14.15
N ARG A 137 10.27 -15.28 13.89
CA ARG A 137 11.63 -15.75 14.09
C ARG A 137 12.62 -14.93 13.26
N SER A 138 12.35 -14.74 11.96
CA SER A 138 13.20 -13.93 11.08
C SER A 138 13.30 -12.48 11.57
N VAL A 139 12.16 -11.88 11.96
CA VAL A 139 12.13 -10.51 12.51
C VAL A 139 13.00 -10.36 13.76
N ARG A 140 12.93 -11.31 14.71
CA ARG A 140 13.74 -11.29 15.94
C ARG A 140 15.22 -11.50 15.65
N GLN A 141 15.56 -12.41 14.72
CA GLN A 141 16.95 -12.63 14.30
C GLN A 141 17.54 -11.39 13.62
N PHE A 142 16.77 -10.74 12.74
CA PHE A 142 17.16 -9.48 12.13
C PHE A 142 17.43 -8.41 13.19
N ALA A 143 16.51 -8.22 14.15
CA ALA A 143 16.70 -7.25 15.23
C ALA A 143 17.97 -7.54 16.06
N LYS A 144 18.20 -8.81 16.44
CA LYS A 144 19.44 -9.21 17.15
C LYS A 144 20.69 -8.86 16.34
N ARG A 145 20.68 -9.10 15.04
CA ARG A 145 21.79 -8.76 14.14
C ARG A 145 22.01 -7.25 14.01
N ILE A 146 20.94 -6.45 14.03
CA ILE A 146 21.06 -4.99 14.06
C ILE A 146 21.78 -4.54 15.32
N TYR A 147 21.38 -5.02 16.51
CA TYR A 147 22.06 -4.66 17.76
C TYR A 147 23.52 -5.11 17.81
N SER A 148 23.85 -6.28 17.24
CA SER A 148 25.23 -6.77 17.24
C SER A 148 26.14 -6.06 16.24
N THR A 149 25.58 -5.40 15.22
CA THR A 149 26.37 -4.80 14.12
C THR A 149 26.26 -3.28 14.02
N GLN A 150 25.23 -2.67 14.60
CA GLN A 150 24.97 -1.23 14.53
C GLN A 150 24.84 -0.62 15.93
N GLN A 151 25.52 0.51 16.13
CA GLN A 151 25.48 1.25 17.40
C GLN A 151 24.35 2.29 17.47
N ARG A 152 23.71 2.57 16.33
CA ARG A 152 22.65 3.55 16.14
C ARG A 152 21.69 3.12 15.03
N LEU A 153 20.48 3.68 15.05
CA LEU A 153 19.47 3.59 14.01
C LEU A 153 18.72 4.92 13.96
N ASP A 154 18.91 5.68 12.88
CA ASP A 154 18.37 7.04 12.76
C ASP A 154 17.05 7.07 12.00
N ILE A 155 16.87 6.17 11.03
CA ILE A 155 15.68 6.13 10.19
C ILE A 155 15.25 4.68 9.98
N LEU A 156 13.99 4.39 10.29
CA LEU A 156 13.33 3.13 9.96
C LEU A 156 12.21 3.38 8.95
N ILE A 157 12.32 2.83 7.76
CA ILE A 157 11.28 2.87 6.74
C ILE A 157 10.58 1.51 6.68
N ASN A 158 9.38 1.43 7.27
CA ASN A 158 8.46 0.31 7.15
C ASN A 158 7.76 0.37 5.78
N ASN A 159 8.49 -0.02 4.74
CA ASN A 159 8.07 0.08 3.33
C ASN A 159 7.50 -1.22 2.78
N ALA A 160 8.04 -2.36 3.18
CA ALA A 160 7.64 -3.65 2.63
C ALA A 160 6.13 -3.84 2.71
N GLY A 161 5.60 -4.55 1.73
CA GLY A 161 4.23 -5.01 1.77
C GLY A 161 3.93 -5.91 0.60
N LEU A 162 2.87 -6.69 0.75
CA LEU A 162 2.34 -7.56 -0.28
C LEU A 162 0.87 -7.24 -0.50
N LEU A 163 0.42 -7.34 -1.75
CA LEU A 163 -1.01 -7.46 -2.03
C LEU A 163 -1.49 -8.79 -1.47
N THR A 164 -2.68 -8.79 -0.88
CA THR A 164 -3.28 -10.04 -0.39
C THR A 164 -3.36 -11.04 -1.54
N PRO A 165 -2.87 -12.29 -1.36
CA PRO A 165 -2.94 -13.32 -2.40
C PRO A 165 -4.39 -13.61 -2.80
N PRO A 166 -4.63 -14.31 -3.92
CA PRO A 166 -5.98 -14.70 -4.31
C PRO A 166 -6.54 -15.85 -3.46
N GLN A 167 -5.69 -16.72 -2.88
CA GLN A 167 -6.09 -17.76 -1.93
C GLN A 167 -5.69 -17.38 -0.50
N HIS A 168 -6.51 -17.76 0.48
CA HIS A 168 -6.18 -17.56 1.90
C HIS A 168 -4.91 -18.33 2.25
N GLU A 169 -3.95 -17.62 2.81
CA GLU A 169 -2.65 -18.14 3.22
C GLU A 169 -2.37 -17.74 4.66
N THR A 170 -1.86 -18.70 5.43
CA THR A 170 -1.45 -18.52 6.81
C THR A 170 0.07 -18.71 6.91
N THR A 171 0.74 -17.86 7.68
CA THR A 171 2.18 -17.96 7.94
C THR A 171 2.53 -19.12 8.87
N GLU A 172 3.82 -19.39 9.05
CA GLU A 172 4.30 -20.35 10.06
C GLU A 172 3.94 -19.94 11.49
N ASP A 173 3.71 -18.64 11.74
CA ASP A 173 3.31 -18.11 13.04
C ASP A 173 1.79 -18.18 13.27
N GLY A 174 1.03 -18.71 12.31
CA GLY A 174 -0.42 -18.92 12.44
C GLY A 174 -1.30 -17.71 12.14
N HIS A 175 -0.76 -16.67 11.48
CA HIS A 175 -1.51 -15.45 11.13
C HIS A 175 -1.75 -15.35 9.62
N GLU A 176 -2.79 -14.63 9.22
CA GLU A 176 -3.04 -14.32 7.82
C GLU A 176 -1.84 -13.56 7.21
N VAL A 177 -1.38 -14.02 6.04
CA VAL A 177 -0.09 -13.62 5.46
C VAL A 177 0.04 -12.12 5.21
N SER A 178 -1.04 -11.44 4.81
CA SER A 178 -1.06 -10.01 4.50
C SER A 178 -1.02 -9.16 5.77
N ILE A 179 -1.84 -9.51 6.76
CA ILE A 179 -1.88 -8.87 8.08
C ILE A 179 -0.52 -9.02 8.75
N GLN A 180 0.06 -10.22 8.70
CA GLN A 180 1.38 -10.41 9.28
C GLN A 180 2.44 -9.62 8.55
N SER A 181 2.59 -9.81 7.24
CA SER A 181 3.69 -9.18 6.50
C SER A 181 3.58 -7.66 6.45
N ASN A 182 2.36 -7.12 6.31
CA ASN A 182 2.15 -5.68 6.15
C ASN A 182 2.12 -4.94 7.49
N HIS A 183 1.60 -5.58 8.55
CA HIS A 183 1.39 -4.95 9.86
C HIS A 183 2.14 -5.65 11.00
N LEU A 184 1.84 -6.91 11.35
CA LEU A 184 2.39 -7.53 12.58
C LEU A 184 3.92 -7.67 12.58
N GLY A 185 4.50 -8.04 11.43
CA GLY A 185 5.95 -8.13 11.26
C GLY A 185 6.62 -6.76 11.43
N HIS A 186 6.04 -5.70 10.87
CA HIS A 186 6.54 -4.32 11.07
C HIS A 186 6.32 -3.84 12.50
N PHE A 187 5.18 -4.18 13.11
CA PHE A 187 4.88 -3.87 14.50
C PHE A 187 5.94 -4.47 15.42
N LEU A 188 6.23 -5.77 15.27
CA LEU A 188 7.25 -6.46 16.04
C LEU A 188 8.64 -5.87 15.77
N LEU A 189 9.03 -5.73 14.50
CA LEU A 189 10.33 -5.16 14.11
C LEU A 189 10.55 -3.78 14.73
N THR A 190 9.56 -2.90 14.60
CA THR A 190 9.65 -1.53 15.11
C THR A 190 9.84 -1.55 16.61
N ASN A 191 9.00 -2.30 17.34
CA ASN A 191 9.09 -2.41 18.81
C ASN A 191 10.43 -2.96 19.29
N LEU A 192 11.00 -3.97 18.62
CA LEU A 192 12.31 -4.53 18.96
C LEU A 192 13.45 -3.52 18.75
N LEU A 193 13.32 -2.60 17.80
CA LEU A 193 14.33 -1.59 17.47
C LEU A 193 14.09 -0.23 18.15
N LEU A 194 13.01 -0.07 18.93
CA LEU A 194 12.63 1.22 19.51
C LEU A 194 13.71 1.81 20.41
N ASP A 195 14.38 1.02 21.23
CA ASP A 195 15.38 1.55 22.16
C ASP A 195 16.63 2.04 21.42
N LEU A 196 17.03 1.36 20.34
CA LEU A 196 18.09 1.85 19.45
C LEU A 196 17.70 3.15 18.74
N LEU A 197 16.44 3.27 18.29
CA LEU A 197 15.91 4.51 17.70
C LEU A 197 15.93 5.67 18.70
N LYS A 198 15.49 5.44 19.95
CA LYS A 198 15.52 6.45 21.02
C LYS A 198 16.94 6.87 21.37
N LYS A 199 17.88 5.91 21.49
CA LYS A 199 19.30 6.20 21.71
C LYS A 199 19.92 7.05 20.59
N SER A 200 19.34 6.98 19.40
CA SER A 200 19.83 7.66 18.20
C SER A 200 19.11 8.98 17.93
N GLU A 201 18.36 9.52 18.90
CA GLU A 201 17.60 10.75 18.72
C GLU A 201 18.47 11.93 18.22
N PRO A 202 17.92 12.82 17.37
CA PRO A 202 16.60 12.72 16.75
C PRO A 202 16.55 11.63 15.68
N SER A 203 15.52 10.77 15.73
CA SER A 203 15.32 9.66 14.80
C SER A 203 13.89 9.61 14.27
N ARG A 204 13.68 8.86 13.19
CA ARG A 204 12.43 8.89 12.42
C ARG A 204 11.97 7.50 12.02
N ILE A 205 10.67 7.27 12.13
CA ILE A 205 9.99 6.08 11.65
C ILE A 205 9.00 6.51 10.57
N VAL A 206 9.12 5.94 9.38
CA VAL A 206 8.20 6.20 8.27
C VAL A 206 7.44 4.92 7.99
N VAL A 207 6.12 4.98 8.11
CA VAL A 207 5.23 3.86 7.78
C VAL A 207 4.64 4.10 6.40
N VAL A 208 4.83 3.16 5.46
CA VAL A 208 4.26 3.30 4.12
C VAL A 208 2.79 2.89 4.12
N GLY A 209 1.94 3.90 3.99
CA GLY A 209 0.49 3.79 3.88
C GLY A 209 0.01 3.67 2.43
N SER A 210 -1.29 3.86 2.25
CA SER A 210 -1.93 3.91 0.92
C SER A 210 -3.20 4.75 0.99
N CYS A 211 -3.63 5.34 -0.14
CA CYS A 211 -4.99 5.85 -0.27
C CYS A 211 -6.04 4.72 -0.12
N GLY A 212 -5.62 3.45 -0.28
CA GLY A 212 -6.43 2.26 -0.01
C GLY A 212 -7.07 2.24 1.38
N GLN A 213 -6.51 2.95 2.37
CA GLN A 213 -7.13 3.08 3.70
C GLN A 213 -8.57 3.64 3.67
N TRP A 214 -8.95 4.40 2.63
CA TRP A 214 -10.32 4.89 2.42
C TRP A 214 -11.31 3.77 2.04
N PHE A 215 -10.80 2.65 1.55
CA PHE A 215 -11.58 1.48 1.13
C PHE A 215 -11.35 0.27 2.04
N GLY A 216 -10.51 0.40 3.06
CA GLY A 216 -10.24 -0.64 4.05
C GLY A 216 -11.27 -0.60 5.17
N ASN A 217 -11.73 -1.77 5.58
CA ASN A 217 -12.67 -1.94 6.69
C ASN A 217 -12.10 -2.97 7.66
N MET A 218 -11.21 -2.53 8.55
CA MET A 218 -10.67 -3.37 9.63
C MET A 218 -11.10 -2.79 10.97
N ASN A 219 -11.69 -3.63 11.83
CA ASN A 219 -12.00 -3.28 13.20
C ASN A 219 -11.12 -4.09 14.16
N PRO A 220 -10.16 -3.46 14.88
CA PRO A 220 -9.30 -4.17 15.84
C PRO A 220 -10.04 -4.80 17.03
N GLU A 221 -11.33 -4.56 17.18
CA GLU A 221 -12.20 -5.23 18.16
C GLU A 221 -12.63 -6.64 17.71
N GLN A 222 -12.44 -6.97 16.44
CA GLN A 222 -12.67 -8.30 15.87
C GLN A 222 -11.33 -9.01 15.64
N PRO A 223 -11.32 -10.34 15.50
CA PRO A 223 -10.12 -11.08 15.13
C PRO A 223 -9.48 -10.49 13.86
N LEU A 224 -8.16 -10.28 13.90
CA LEU A 224 -7.40 -9.80 12.74
C LEU A 224 -7.11 -10.97 11.79
N ASP A 225 -8.14 -11.41 11.09
CA ASP A 225 -8.07 -12.41 10.02
C ASP A 225 -9.11 -12.08 8.95
N PHE A 226 -8.78 -12.33 7.68
CA PHE A 226 -9.73 -12.20 6.60
C PHE A 226 -10.43 -13.55 6.39
N GLU A 227 -11.62 -13.72 6.96
CA GLU A 227 -12.40 -14.97 6.83
C GLU A 227 -12.60 -15.42 5.37
N ARG A 228 -12.68 -14.47 4.43
CA ARG A 228 -12.82 -14.75 2.99
C ARG A 228 -12.06 -13.75 2.13
N TYR A 229 -11.34 -14.25 1.14
CA TYR A 229 -10.67 -13.44 0.11
C TYR A 229 -11.59 -13.15 -1.08
N GLN A 230 -12.83 -12.72 -0.85
CA GLN A 230 -13.72 -12.39 -1.97
C GLN A 230 -13.17 -11.23 -2.80
N PHE A 231 -12.44 -10.31 -2.16
CA PHE A 231 -11.81 -9.15 -2.81
C PHE A 231 -10.44 -8.86 -2.19
N PRO A 232 -9.36 -9.51 -2.66
CA PRO A 232 -8.01 -9.37 -2.09
C PRO A 232 -7.51 -7.92 -2.03
N LEU A 233 -7.92 -7.08 -2.97
CA LEU A 233 -7.58 -5.65 -2.93
C LEU A 233 -8.15 -4.93 -1.70
N PHE A 234 -9.38 -5.25 -1.27
CA PHE A 234 -9.97 -4.65 -0.07
C PHE A 234 -9.32 -5.18 1.21
N ASN A 235 -8.85 -6.43 1.21
CA ASN A 235 -8.06 -7.00 2.29
C ASN A 235 -6.73 -6.24 2.44
N TYR A 236 -6.01 -6.03 1.33
CA TYR A 236 -4.83 -5.17 1.32
C TYR A 236 -5.12 -3.75 1.83
N CYS A 237 -6.20 -3.12 1.34
CA CYS A 237 -6.64 -1.80 1.81
C CYS A 237 -6.86 -1.77 3.33
N SER A 238 -7.42 -2.84 3.88
CA SER A 238 -7.64 -3.02 5.32
C SER A 238 -6.32 -3.11 6.09
N THR A 239 -5.29 -3.78 5.55
CA THR A 239 -3.93 -3.73 6.16
C THR A 239 -3.35 -2.32 6.20
N LYS A 240 -3.72 -1.44 5.26
CA LYS A 240 -3.25 -0.05 5.25
C LYS A 240 -3.97 0.84 6.26
N VAL A 241 -5.18 0.47 6.69
CA VAL A 241 -5.84 1.04 7.88
C VAL A 241 -5.03 0.70 9.14
N LEU A 242 -4.56 -0.54 9.28
CA LEU A 242 -3.75 -0.96 10.43
C LEU A 242 -2.45 -0.14 10.54
N ASN A 243 -1.75 0.08 9.42
CA ASN A 243 -0.54 0.91 9.38
C ASN A 243 -0.77 2.35 9.88
N MET A 244 -1.92 2.95 9.55
CA MET A 244 -2.25 4.30 10.03
C MET A 244 -2.60 4.30 11.52
N LEU A 245 -3.40 3.34 11.99
CA LEU A 245 -3.71 3.18 13.41
C LEU A 245 -2.44 2.93 14.24
N PHE A 246 -1.53 2.08 13.74
CA PHE A 246 -0.22 1.86 14.33
C PHE A 246 0.59 3.16 14.43
N THR A 247 0.60 3.96 13.36
CA THR A 247 1.28 5.26 13.34
C THR A 247 0.73 6.20 14.42
N VAL A 248 -0.60 6.29 14.56
CA VAL A 248 -1.25 7.14 15.57
C VAL A 248 -0.85 6.72 16.98
N GLU A 249 -0.94 5.43 17.30
CA GLU A 249 -0.65 4.95 18.65
C GLU A 249 0.85 5.02 18.97
N LEU A 250 1.71 4.65 18.03
CA LEU A 250 3.16 4.71 18.22
C LEU A 250 3.63 6.15 18.47
N ALA A 251 3.08 7.13 17.75
CA ALA A 251 3.41 8.53 17.94
C ALA A 251 3.06 9.04 19.34
N LYS A 252 1.97 8.57 19.95
CA LYS A 252 1.63 8.92 21.34
C LYS A 252 2.63 8.31 22.32
N ARG A 253 2.98 7.03 22.11
CA ARG A 253 3.91 6.29 22.97
C ARG A 253 5.34 6.84 22.93
N LEU A 254 5.73 7.47 21.82
CA LEU A 254 7.05 8.09 21.64
C LEU A 254 7.08 9.59 21.95
N LYS A 255 6.01 10.15 22.53
CA LYS A 255 5.99 11.56 22.91
C LYS A 255 7.11 11.86 23.90
N GLY A 256 7.98 12.80 23.53
CA GLY A 256 9.11 13.23 24.36
C GLY A 256 10.39 12.40 24.23
N SER A 257 10.41 11.37 23.38
CA SER A 257 11.60 10.51 23.20
C SER A 257 12.51 10.92 22.04
N GLY A 258 12.28 12.09 21.43
CA GLY A 258 13.00 12.56 20.23
C GLY A 258 12.77 11.74 18.95
N VAL A 259 11.90 10.73 18.99
CA VAL A 259 11.57 9.87 17.83
C VAL A 259 10.24 10.33 17.22
N THR A 260 10.24 10.61 15.92
CA THR A 260 9.02 10.98 15.18
C THR A 260 8.52 9.83 14.33
N VAL A 261 7.20 9.70 14.19
CA VAL A 261 6.57 8.63 13.40
C VAL A 261 5.49 9.23 12.52
N ASN A 262 5.55 9.02 11.22
CA ASN A 262 4.50 9.48 10.30
C ASN A 262 4.20 8.44 9.22
N CYS A 263 2.99 8.50 8.69
CA CYS A 263 2.51 7.60 7.65
C CYS A 263 2.54 8.33 6.30
N GLY A 264 3.25 7.78 5.32
CA GLY A 264 3.41 8.35 3.99
C GLY A 264 2.74 7.49 2.92
N HIS A 265 1.91 8.10 2.08
CA HIS A 265 1.38 7.47 0.89
C HIS A 265 2.21 7.87 -0.34
N PRO A 266 2.68 6.89 -1.13
CA PRO A 266 3.53 7.17 -2.29
C PRO A 266 2.76 7.61 -3.55
N GLY A 267 1.43 7.81 -3.47
CA GLY A 267 0.60 7.96 -4.66
C GLY A 267 0.28 6.60 -5.31
N PHE A 268 -0.43 6.62 -6.43
CA PHE A 268 -0.57 5.44 -7.29
C PHE A 268 0.77 5.21 -8.00
N VAL A 269 1.61 4.30 -7.51
CA VAL A 269 2.94 4.07 -8.09
C VAL A 269 2.93 2.86 -9.00
N HIS A 270 3.57 3.00 -10.15
CA HIS A 270 4.01 1.88 -10.96
C HIS A 270 4.95 0.99 -10.16
N SER A 271 4.43 -0.10 -9.64
CA SER A 271 5.26 -1.06 -8.91
C SER A 271 4.92 -2.46 -9.38
N ASP A 272 5.93 -3.34 -9.34
CA ASP A 272 5.75 -4.77 -9.60
C ASP A 272 4.94 -5.48 -8.49
N PHE A 273 4.27 -4.72 -7.60
CA PHE A 273 3.41 -5.17 -6.50
C PHE A 273 2.32 -6.16 -6.95
N ALA A 274 1.95 -6.17 -8.24
CA ALA A 274 0.86 -6.97 -8.80
C ALA A 274 1.30 -8.14 -9.69
N THR A 275 2.58 -8.54 -9.66
CA THR A 275 3.16 -9.43 -10.69
C THR A 275 3.02 -10.94 -10.46
N THR A 276 2.36 -11.39 -9.38
CA THR A 276 2.21 -12.83 -9.09
C THR A 276 0.80 -13.38 -9.31
N ASP A 277 -0.19 -12.53 -9.58
CA ASP A 277 -1.57 -12.96 -9.75
C ASP A 277 -2.00 -12.87 -11.23
N SER A 278 -2.44 -14.01 -11.78
CA SER A 278 -2.95 -14.13 -13.16
C SER A 278 -4.43 -13.75 -13.28
N SER A 279 -5.04 -13.27 -12.19
CA SER A 279 -6.43 -12.83 -12.18
C SER A 279 -6.66 -11.63 -13.12
N ILE A 280 -7.82 -11.59 -13.78
CA ILE A 280 -8.20 -10.48 -14.68
C ILE A 280 -8.25 -9.14 -13.93
N GLN A 281 -8.50 -9.18 -12.63
CA GLN A 281 -8.50 -8.02 -11.74
C GLN A 281 -7.07 -7.51 -11.51
N ALA A 282 -6.12 -8.40 -11.18
CA ALA A 282 -4.71 -8.04 -11.06
C ALA A 282 -4.14 -7.53 -12.38
N TRP A 283 -4.53 -8.13 -13.51
CA TRP A 283 -4.17 -7.66 -14.84
C TRP A 283 -4.72 -6.26 -15.14
N LEU A 284 -6.02 -6.01 -14.90
CA LEU A 284 -6.66 -4.72 -15.15
C LEU A 284 -6.10 -3.62 -14.23
N PHE A 285 -5.91 -3.94 -12.95
CA PHE A 285 -5.28 -3.03 -11.98
C PHE A 285 -3.84 -2.70 -12.38
N THR A 286 -3.06 -3.71 -12.82
CA THR A 286 -1.71 -3.50 -13.35
C THR A 286 -1.73 -2.61 -14.59
N LYS A 287 -2.69 -2.77 -15.52
CA LYS A 287 -2.81 -1.92 -16.71
C LYS A 287 -3.21 -0.48 -16.40
N ILE A 288 -4.02 -0.27 -15.36
CA ILE A 288 -4.37 1.09 -14.90
C ILE A 288 -3.16 1.74 -14.21
N LEU A 289 -2.45 1.00 -13.35
CA LEU A 289 -1.18 1.47 -12.75
C LEU A 289 -0.16 1.80 -13.85
N LYS A 290 0.11 0.84 -14.75
CA LYS A 290 0.41 0.97 -16.20
C LYS A 290 0.41 2.37 -16.84
N LEU A 291 -0.75 3.01 -16.77
CA LEU A 291 -1.06 4.15 -17.60
C LEU A 291 -1.12 5.44 -16.77
N TYR A 292 -1.58 5.32 -15.53
CA TYR A 292 -1.87 6.46 -14.66
C TYR A 292 -0.90 6.62 -13.49
N GLY A 293 -0.20 5.56 -13.11
CA GLY A 293 0.69 5.54 -11.95
C GLY A 293 1.92 6.43 -12.10
N LYS A 294 2.31 7.08 -11.01
CA LYS A 294 3.56 7.81 -10.81
C LYS A 294 4.74 6.85 -10.93
N SER A 295 5.90 7.37 -11.31
CA SER A 295 7.12 6.58 -11.32
C SER A 295 7.56 6.25 -9.88
N PRO A 296 8.31 5.15 -9.64
CA PRO A 296 8.88 4.85 -8.34
C PRO A 296 9.71 5.99 -7.73
N GLU A 297 10.39 6.78 -8.57
CA GLU A 297 11.17 7.96 -8.17
C GLU A 297 10.28 8.99 -7.50
N VAL A 298 9.17 9.33 -8.14
CA VAL A 298 8.19 10.27 -7.58
C VAL A 298 7.54 9.68 -6.33
N GLY A 299 7.15 8.40 -6.38
CA GLY A 299 6.49 7.77 -5.25
C GLY A 299 7.35 7.71 -3.99
N ALA A 300 8.66 7.53 -4.15
CA ALA A 300 9.61 7.48 -3.04
C ALA A 300 9.76 8.85 -2.36
N MET A 301 9.47 9.95 -3.05
CA MET A 301 9.72 11.30 -2.53
C MET A 301 8.99 11.58 -1.22
N THR A 302 7.76 11.08 -1.05
CA THR A 302 7.03 11.27 0.23
C THR A 302 7.73 10.55 1.39
N SER A 303 8.20 9.32 1.18
CA SER A 303 8.96 8.59 2.19
C SER A 303 10.30 9.29 2.52
N VAL A 304 11.00 9.76 1.49
CA VAL A 304 12.27 10.50 1.64
C VAL A 304 12.05 11.85 2.32
N TYR A 305 10.95 12.55 2.00
CA TYR A 305 10.53 13.79 2.65
C TYR A 305 10.29 13.56 4.15
N LEU A 306 9.48 12.56 4.50
CA LEU A 306 9.22 12.19 5.89
C LEU A 306 10.51 11.82 6.65
N ALA A 307 11.41 11.11 5.98
CA ALA A 307 12.67 10.63 6.54
C ALA A 307 13.72 11.72 6.73
N THR A 308 13.68 12.84 5.98
CA THR A 308 14.83 13.76 5.91
C THR A 308 14.52 15.25 6.03
N SER A 309 13.25 15.67 5.86
CA SER A 309 12.90 17.09 5.90
C SER A 309 12.93 17.65 7.33
N ASP A 310 13.60 18.79 7.50
CA ASP A 310 13.64 19.55 8.76
C ASP A 310 12.33 20.27 9.08
N ASP A 311 11.44 20.40 8.09
CA ASP A 311 10.14 21.08 8.23
C ASP A 311 9.15 20.25 9.04
N ILE A 312 9.37 18.93 9.10
CA ILE A 312 8.46 18.00 9.75
C ILE A 312 8.78 17.92 11.23
N LYS A 313 7.99 18.65 12.02
CA LYS A 313 8.05 18.67 13.49
C LYS A 313 6.86 17.95 14.15
N VAL A 314 6.07 17.25 13.34
CA VAL A 314 4.86 16.54 13.77
C VAL A 314 5.09 15.04 13.81
N SER A 315 4.29 14.35 14.62
CA SER A 315 4.25 12.89 14.73
C SER A 315 2.79 12.44 14.72
N GLY A 316 2.53 11.23 14.24
CA GLY A 316 1.20 10.61 14.16
C GLY A 316 0.35 11.11 12.99
N ARG A 317 0.96 11.74 11.97
CA ARG A 317 0.23 12.35 10.85
C ARG A 317 0.37 11.56 9.56
N TYR A 318 -0.58 11.80 8.66
CA TYR A 318 -0.62 11.21 7.33
C TYR A 318 -0.15 12.24 6.29
N PHE A 319 0.64 11.78 5.33
CA PHE A 319 1.20 12.60 4.27
C PHE A 319 1.01 11.94 2.92
N ALA A 320 0.81 12.76 1.91
CA ALA A 320 0.81 12.36 0.51
C ALA A 320 1.44 13.50 -0.28
N ASP A 321 2.22 13.17 -1.33
CA ASP A 321 2.83 14.18 -2.18
C ASP A 321 3.65 15.23 -1.40
N CYS A 322 4.48 14.75 -0.47
CA CYS A 322 5.36 15.57 0.36
C CYS A 322 4.65 16.69 1.16
N ARG A 323 3.37 16.49 1.51
CA ARG A 323 2.57 17.43 2.31
C ARG A 323 1.58 16.72 3.23
N PRO A 324 1.12 17.37 4.30
CA PRO A 324 0.06 16.83 5.13
C PRO A 324 -1.18 16.48 4.29
N ALA A 325 -1.77 15.33 4.57
CA ALA A 325 -2.97 14.84 3.90
C ALA A 325 -3.95 14.26 4.91
N MET A 326 -5.21 14.10 4.51
CA MET A 326 -6.22 13.51 5.36
C MET A 326 -6.21 11.98 5.26
N ALA A 327 -6.19 11.33 6.42
CA ALA A 327 -6.55 9.93 6.57
C ALA A 327 -8.01 9.82 7.01
N PRO A 328 -8.70 8.71 6.71
CA PRO A 328 -10.07 8.53 7.13
C PRO A 328 -10.16 8.47 8.66
N ILE A 329 -11.29 8.94 9.19
CA ILE A 329 -11.52 9.05 10.64
C ILE A 329 -11.38 7.67 11.31
N TRP A 330 -11.89 6.60 10.68
CA TRP A 330 -11.78 5.25 11.26
C TRP A 330 -10.35 4.70 11.34
N ALA A 331 -9.42 5.23 10.55
CA ALA A 331 -8.00 4.86 10.58
C ALA A 331 -7.17 5.76 11.51
N THR A 332 -7.79 6.75 12.15
CA THR A 332 -7.13 7.72 13.04
C THR A 332 -7.76 7.83 14.43
N ARG A 333 -8.81 7.04 14.71
CA ARG A 333 -9.47 7.01 16.02
C ARG A 333 -8.54 6.44 17.09
N ASP A 334 -8.36 7.21 18.15
CA ASP A 334 -7.50 6.88 19.28
C ASP A 334 -7.84 5.56 19.97
N SER A 335 -9.13 5.30 20.21
CA SER A 335 -9.59 4.06 20.83
C SER A 335 -9.25 2.82 19.99
N LYS A 336 -9.45 2.90 18.67
CA LYS A 336 -9.09 1.83 17.73
C LYS A 336 -7.58 1.62 17.65
N ALA A 337 -6.82 2.71 17.67
CA ALA A 337 -5.36 2.67 17.62
C ALA A 337 -4.78 1.98 18.87
N ALA A 338 -5.29 2.34 20.05
CA ALA A 338 -4.93 1.69 21.31
C ALA A 338 -5.34 0.21 21.33
N LYS A 339 -6.56 -0.12 20.85
CA LYS A 339 -7.00 -1.52 20.78
C LYS A 339 -6.16 -2.36 19.82
N LEU A 340 -5.83 -1.82 18.65
CA LEU A 340 -4.95 -2.48 17.69
C LEU A 340 -3.59 -2.79 18.30
N TRP A 341 -3.05 -1.86 19.08
CA TRP A 341 -1.77 -2.06 19.74
C TRP A 341 -1.80 -3.25 20.69
N GLU A 342 -2.79 -3.29 21.60
CA GLU A 342 -2.97 -4.42 22.54
C GLU A 342 -3.08 -5.77 21.80
N VAL A 343 -3.91 -5.82 20.76
CA VAL A 343 -4.07 -7.02 19.93
C VAL A 343 -2.76 -7.41 19.26
N SER A 344 -2.03 -6.44 18.71
CA SER A 344 -0.75 -6.69 18.03
C SER A 344 0.34 -7.14 19.00
N GLU A 345 0.40 -6.59 20.23
CA GLU A 345 1.33 -7.04 21.28
C GLU A 345 1.10 -8.51 21.64
N ASN A 346 -0.16 -8.92 21.75
CA ASN A 346 -0.53 -10.30 22.05
C ASN A 346 -0.19 -11.23 20.86
N MET A 347 -0.61 -10.87 19.65
CA MET A 347 -0.40 -11.70 18.45
C MET A 347 1.07 -11.87 18.08
N THR A 348 1.91 -10.87 18.37
CA THR A 348 3.36 -10.93 18.10
C THR A 348 4.17 -11.47 19.28
N GLU A 349 3.50 -11.77 20.41
CA GLU A 349 4.11 -12.16 21.66
C GLU A 349 5.26 -11.21 22.05
N LEU A 350 5.02 -9.90 21.93
CA LEU A 350 6.07 -8.91 22.13
C LEU A 350 6.63 -8.95 23.56
N ASN A 351 5.76 -9.17 24.55
CA ASN A 351 6.11 -9.11 25.97
C ASN A 351 6.78 -10.39 26.50
N SER A 352 6.58 -11.55 25.88
CA SER A 352 7.22 -12.81 26.31
C SER A 352 8.71 -12.87 25.95
N HIS A 353 9.16 -12.04 25.02
CA HIS A 353 10.52 -12.06 24.48
C HIS A 353 11.07 -10.64 24.30
N ARG A 354 10.81 -9.72 25.25
CA ARG A 354 11.50 -8.43 25.24
C ARG A 354 12.99 -8.70 25.28
N ILE A 355 13.65 -8.33 24.20
CA ILE A 355 15.10 -8.29 24.14
C ILE A 355 15.52 -7.14 25.07
N THR A 356 15.79 -7.45 26.33
CA THR A 356 16.44 -6.47 27.20
C THR A 356 17.89 -6.31 26.73
N PRO A 357 18.51 -5.14 26.93
CA PRO A 357 19.93 -4.94 26.61
C PRO A 357 20.83 -6.02 27.25
N GLU A 358 20.42 -6.57 28.39
CA GLU A 358 21.11 -7.62 29.15
C GLU A 358 21.10 -8.99 28.43
N VAL A 359 20.08 -9.30 27.64
CA VAL A 359 20.00 -10.56 26.86
C VAL A 359 20.85 -10.50 25.58
N LEU A 360 21.28 -9.30 25.17
CA LEU A 360 22.13 -9.07 24.00
C LEU A 360 23.63 -9.05 24.31
N SER A 361 24.02 -9.02 25.59
CA SER A 361 25.42 -9.05 26.03
C SER A 361 25.99 -10.45 26.25
N CYS A 362 25.25 -11.51 25.93
CA CYS A 362 25.71 -12.91 26.00
C CYS A 362 25.91 -13.54 24.61
#